data_AF-R0GME4-F1
#
_entry.id   AF-R0GME4-F1
#
_cell.length_a   1.000
_cell.length_b   1.000
_cell.length_c   1.000
_cell.angle_alpha   90.00
_cell.angle_beta   90.00
_cell.angle_gamma   90.00
#
_symmetry.space_group_name_H-M   'P 1'
#
loop_
_entity.id
_entity.type
_entity.pdbx_description
1 polymer ?
#
loop_
_entity_poly.entity_id
_entity_poly.type
_entity_poly.pdbx_seq_one_letter_code
_entity_poly.pdbx_strand_id
1 'polypeptide(L)'
;TKSLKGVFVVSKRMEGKMKIGPVGKHDARSSTIVNWDEGKHDGFISQIFLSHSVGGIMSIQFQFVLDGKLVLSDRHGPFSGNMFDVIELNYPHEYITGISGEYYKYEASNPHIRSLKFTTNTSDYGPFGTSGSSYEKFAFKLGKSPQFGGFHGTYDSSGLQYIGVYLQPKTVQPKIDTSNAEEMESKIVLG
;
A
#
# COMPACT_ATOMS: atom_id res chain seq x y z
N THR A 1 -15.91 27.88 34.86
CA THR A 1 -15.83 27.63 33.40
C THR A 1 -14.77 26.57 33.13
N LYS A 2 -15.18 25.29 33.04
CA LYS A 2 -14.25 24.18 32.78
C LYS A 2 -13.89 24.15 31.30
N SER A 3 -12.63 24.44 31.00
CA SER A 3 -12.02 24.23 29.69
C SER A 3 -11.93 22.72 29.41
N LEU A 4 -12.57 22.27 28.34
CA LEU A 4 -12.38 20.95 27.75
C LEU A 4 -11.01 20.92 27.09
N LYS A 5 -10.04 20.26 27.73
CA LYS A 5 -8.80 19.86 27.06
C LYS A 5 -9.15 18.72 26.10
N GLY A 6 -9.14 19.03 24.80
CA GLY A 6 -9.26 18.04 23.74
C GLY A 6 -8.16 16.99 23.90
N VAL A 7 -8.57 15.73 24.07
CA VAL A 7 -7.67 14.59 23.98
C VAL A 7 -7.38 14.38 22.50
N PHE A 8 -6.24 14.89 22.04
CA PHE A 8 -5.66 14.43 20.79
C PHE A 8 -5.25 12.98 20.99
N VAL A 9 -6.01 12.04 20.41
CA VAL A 9 -5.55 10.67 20.26
C VAL A 9 -4.44 10.71 19.20
N VAL A 10 -3.19 10.88 19.65
CA VAL A 10 -2.04 10.61 18.81
C VAL A 10 -2.04 9.11 18.57
N SER A 11 -2.56 8.71 17.40
CA SER A 11 -2.38 7.37 16.87
C SER A 11 -0.91 7.00 17.01
N LYS A 12 -0.64 5.90 17.71
CA LYS A 12 0.69 5.37 18.00
C LYS A 12 1.45 5.28 16.68
N ARG A 13 2.35 6.25 16.42
CA ARG A 13 3.16 6.31 15.20
C ARG A 13 3.96 5.00 15.14
N MET A 14 3.67 4.15 14.17
CA MET A 14 4.68 3.21 13.67
C MET A 14 5.75 4.10 13.05
N GLU A 15 6.91 4.20 13.70
CA GLU A 15 7.87 5.28 13.49
C GLU A 15 8.18 5.49 12.01
N GLY A 16 7.85 6.68 11.50
CA GLY A 16 8.23 7.11 10.14
C GLY A 16 7.29 6.74 8.99
N LYS A 17 6.37 5.77 9.10
CA LYS A 17 5.46 5.40 7.98
C LYS A 17 4.17 6.23 7.97
N MET A 18 3.76 6.73 6.81
CA MET A 18 2.48 7.41 6.58
C MET A 18 1.43 6.42 6.06
N LYS A 19 0.27 6.31 6.73
CA LYS A 19 -0.84 5.44 6.32
C LYS A 19 -1.73 6.16 5.28
N ILE A 20 -1.92 5.55 4.11
CA ILE A 20 -2.72 6.08 2.99
C ILE A 20 -3.91 5.15 2.74
N GLY A 21 -5.09 5.73 2.52
CA GLY A 21 -6.36 5.01 2.39
C GLY A 21 -6.93 4.56 3.74
N PRO A 22 -7.72 3.47 3.80
CA PRO A 22 -7.98 2.56 2.69
C PRO A 22 -9.06 3.07 1.73
N VAL A 23 -9.09 2.49 0.53
CA VAL A 23 -10.19 2.62 -0.44
C VAL A 23 -10.88 1.28 -0.57
N GLY A 24 -12.17 1.31 -0.90
CA GLY A 24 -12.99 0.12 -1.00
C GLY A 24 -14.39 0.35 -0.47
N LYS A 25 -15.09 -0.74 -0.27
CA LYS A 25 -16.47 -0.78 0.20
C LYS A 25 -16.67 -2.11 0.94
N HIS A 26 -17.68 -2.19 1.80
CA HIS A 26 -18.15 -3.45 2.37
C HIS A 26 -19.67 -3.39 2.51
N ASP A 27 -20.36 -4.53 2.52
CA ASP A 27 -21.78 -4.57 2.85
C ASP A 27 -21.91 -4.22 4.35
N ALA A 28 -22.60 -3.13 4.67
CA ALA A 28 -22.81 -2.69 6.05
C ALA A 28 -23.55 -3.72 6.94
N ARG A 29 -24.18 -4.73 6.34
CA ARG A 29 -24.82 -5.86 7.04
C ARG A 29 -23.85 -7.00 7.34
N SER A 30 -22.66 -7.00 6.73
CA SER A 30 -21.62 -7.99 6.99
C SER A 30 -20.99 -7.72 8.36
N SER A 31 -21.09 -8.70 9.27
CA SER A 31 -20.49 -8.65 10.61
C SER A 31 -19.14 -9.36 10.70
N THR A 32 -18.64 -9.90 9.58
CA THR A 32 -17.49 -10.80 9.53
C THR A 32 -16.22 -10.17 8.96
N ILE A 33 -16.10 -8.83 9.00
CA ILE A 33 -14.95 -8.13 8.45
C ILE A 33 -13.68 -8.39 9.27
N VAL A 34 -12.62 -8.87 8.61
CA VAL A 34 -11.31 -9.14 9.20
C VAL A 34 -10.33 -8.08 8.77
N ASN A 35 -9.63 -7.46 9.73
CA ASN A 35 -8.59 -6.46 9.48
C ASN A 35 -7.22 -7.12 9.37
N TRP A 36 -6.39 -6.60 8.47
CA TRP A 36 -5.01 -7.03 8.31
C TRP A 36 -4.08 -5.83 8.06
N ASP A 37 -2.84 -5.93 8.52
CA ASP A 37 -1.85 -4.85 8.43
C ASP A 37 -0.44 -5.45 8.28
N GLU A 38 0.12 -5.30 7.08
CA GLU A 38 1.47 -5.73 6.70
C GLU A 38 2.49 -4.59 6.77
N GLY A 39 2.06 -3.36 7.12
CA GLY A 39 2.96 -2.21 7.30
C GLY A 39 3.84 -2.30 8.54
N LYS A 40 3.55 -3.26 9.43
CA LYS A 40 4.34 -3.57 10.63
C LYS A 40 5.67 -4.26 10.34
N HIS A 41 5.85 -4.77 9.12
CA HIS A 41 7.07 -5.43 8.70
C HIS A 41 8.04 -4.41 8.08
N ASP A 42 9.33 -4.62 8.33
CA ASP A 42 10.42 -3.83 7.71
C ASP A 42 11.08 -4.57 6.54
N GLY A 43 10.47 -5.69 6.11
CA GLY A 43 10.90 -6.47 4.96
C GLY A 43 10.43 -5.89 3.64
N PHE A 44 11.09 -6.31 2.57
CA PHE A 44 10.72 -5.96 1.20
C PHE A 44 9.86 -7.06 0.59
N ILE A 45 8.89 -6.70 -0.24
CA ILE A 45 8.08 -7.68 -0.97
C ILE A 45 8.91 -8.26 -2.12
N SER A 46 9.04 -9.58 -2.18
CA SER A 46 9.59 -10.29 -3.35
C SER A 46 8.49 -10.75 -4.30
N GLN A 47 7.36 -11.22 -3.74
CA GLN A 47 6.25 -11.72 -4.54
C GLN A 47 4.89 -11.27 -3.98
N ILE A 48 3.94 -11.08 -4.89
CA ILE A 48 2.53 -10.85 -4.58
C ILE A 48 1.71 -11.95 -5.25
N PHE A 49 0.87 -12.62 -4.47
CA PHE A 49 -0.04 -13.65 -4.94
C PHE A 49 -1.46 -13.11 -4.90
N LEU A 50 -2.18 -13.20 -6.00
CA LEU A 50 -3.56 -12.73 -6.11
C LEU A 50 -4.48 -13.87 -6.54
N SER A 51 -5.60 -14.05 -5.84
CA SER A 51 -6.71 -14.83 -6.36
C SER A 51 -7.88 -13.93 -6.68
N HIS A 52 -8.48 -14.13 -7.85
CA HIS A 52 -9.61 -13.34 -8.33
C HIS A 52 -10.59 -14.17 -9.15
N SER A 53 -11.74 -13.57 -9.43
CA SER A 53 -12.78 -14.14 -10.29
C SER A 53 -13.46 -13.02 -11.07
N VAL A 54 -14.48 -13.36 -11.85
CA VAL A 54 -15.43 -12.38 -12.39
C VAL A 54 -16.10 -11.52 -11.31
N GLY A 55 -16.10 -12.00 -10.05
CA GLY A 55 -16.56 -11.26 -8.89
C GLY A 55 -15.62 -10.15 -8.44
N GLY A 56 -14.33 -10.19 -8.77
CA GLY A 56 -13.32 -9.25 -8.27
C GLY A 56 -12.17 -9.94 -7.56
N ILE A 57 -11.46 -9.20 -6.71
CA ILE A 57 -10.30 -9.70 -5.95
C ILE A 57 -10.79 -10.46 -4.73
N MET A 58 -10.48 -11.76 -4.70
CA MET A 58 -10.89 -12.65 -3.62
C MET A 58 -9.88 -12.58 -2.47
N SER A 59 -8.61 -12.77 -2.78
CA SER A 59 -7.56 -12.73 -1.76
C SER A 59 -6.23 -12.22 -2.30
N ILE A 60 -5.40 -11.72 -1.37
CA ILE A 60 -4.03 -11.31 -1.62
C ILE A 60 -3.10 -11.90 -0.55
N GLN A 61 -1.89 -12.25 -0.95
CA GLN A 61 -0.85 -12.75 -0.04
C GLN A 61 0.51 -12.24 -0.51
N PHE A 62 1.45 -12.11 0.42
CA PHE A 62 2.76 -11.54 0.14
C PHE A 62 3.87 -12.49 0.57
N GLN A 63 4.95 -12.52 -0.19
CA GLN A 63 6.23 -13.03 0.26
C GLN A 63 7.18 -11.86 0.51
N PHE A 64 7.81 -11.88 1.67
CA PHE A 64 8.78 -10.88 2.10
C PHE A 64 10.20 -11.46 2.11
N VAL A 65 11.17 -10.60 1.87
CA VAL A 65 12.57 -10.80 2.24
C VAL A 65 12.80 -10.12 3.59
N LEU A 66 13.04 -10.92 4.63
CA LEU A 66 13.35 -10.47 5.99
C LEU A 66 14.70 -11.08 6.40
N ASP A 67 15.69 -10.24 6.71
CA ASP A 67 17.05 -10.67 7.07
C ASP A 67 17.65 -11.72 6.10
N GLY A 68 17.42 -11.51 4.80
CA GLY A 68 17.87 -12.40 3.73
C GLY A 68 17.07 -13.71 3.58
N LYS A 69 15.97 -13.88 4.32
CA LYS A 69 15.11 -15.07 4.26
C LYS A 69 13.75 -14.75 3.64
N LEU A 70 13.21 -15.70 2.90
CA LEU A 70 11.85 -15.62 2.37
C LEU A 70 10.83 -16.02 3.44
N VAL A 71 9.88 -15.14 3.72
CA VAL A 71 8.82 -15.33 4.71
C VAL A 71 7.48 -15.03 4.06
N LEU A 72 6.53 -15.95 4.19
CA LEU A 72 5.19 -15.80 3.64
C LEU A 72 4.27 -15.13 4.68
N SER A 73 3.46 -14.16 4.24
CA SER A 73 2.40 -13.59 5.06
C SER A 73 1.22 -14.56 5.21
N ASP A 74 0.31 -14.26 6.12
CA ASP A 74 -1.03 -14.83 6.05
C ASP A 74 -1.71 -14.41 4.73
N ARG A 75 -2.62 -15.25 4.24
CA ARG A 75 -3.49 -14.86 3.12
C ARG A 75 -4.60 -13.96 3.65
N HIS A 76 -4.81 -12.84 2.96
CA HIS A 76 -5.86 -11.88 3.25
C HIS A 76 -7.03 -12.08 2.29
N GLY A 77 -7.98 -12.92 2.70
CA GLY A 77 -9.17 -13.26 1.91
C GLY A 77 -9.53 -14.74 1.93
N PRO A 78 -10.72 -15.10 1.43
CA PRO A 78 -11.21 -16.46 1.34
C PRO A 78 -10.38 -17.35 0.41
N PHE A 79 -10.50 -18.67 0.61
CA PHE A 79 -10.08 -19.68 -0.36
C PHE A 79 -11.16 -19.75 -1.46
N SER A 80 -11.18 -18.77 -2.34
CA SER A 80 -12.11 -18.69 -3.47
C SER A 80 -11.47 -17.92 -4.62
N GLY A 81 -12.12 -17.97 -5.78
CA GLY A 81 -11.56 -17.47 -7.03
C GLY A 81 -11.21 -18.62 -7.97
N ASN A 82 -11.36 -18.38 -9.27
CA ASN A 82 -11.04 -19.35 -10.32
C ASN A 82 -9.86 -18.89 -11.18
N MET A 83 -9.27 -17.74 -10.86
CA MET A 83 -8.07 -17.19 -11.48
C MET A 83 -7.05 -16.87 -10.38
N PHE A 84 -5.77 -17.06 -10.68
CA PHE A 84 -4.67 -16.84 -9.77
C PHE A 84 -3.46 -16.29 -10.53
N ASP A 85 -2.86 -15.24 -10.00
CA ASP A 85 -1.70 -14.58 -10.58
C ASP A 85 -0.60 -14.40 -9.56
N VAL A 86 0.64 -14.47 -10.03
CA VAL A 86 1.85 -14.20 -9.25
C VAL A 86 2.60 -13.05 -9.88
N ILE A 87 2.92 -12.05 -9.07
CA ILE A 87 3.81 -10.96 -9.42
C ILE A 87 5.13 -11.24 -8.74
N GLU A 88 6.18 -11.48 -9.52
CA GLU A 88 7.54 -11.58 -9.04
C GLU A 88 8.27 -10.26 -9.29
N LEU A 89 8.77 -9.64 -8.23
CA LEU A 89 9.55 -8.42 -8.30
C LEU A 89 11.03 -8.76 -8.34
N ASN A 90 11.79 -8.12 -9.23
CA ASN A 90 13.24 -8.22 -9.26
C ASN A 90 13.90 -7.49 -8.07
N TYR A 91 13.72 -8.00 -6.86
CA TYR A 91 14.28 -7.43 -5.62
C TYR A 91 15.83 -7.47 -5.66
N PRO A 92 16.54 -6.40 -5.22
CA PRO A 92 16.03 -5.14 -4.69
C PRO A 92 15.84 -4.02 -5.73
N HIS A 93 15.98 -4.33 -7.02
CA HIS A 93 16.00 -3.34 -8.10
C HIS A 93 14.61 -2.91 -8.58
N GLU A 94 13.61 -3.75 -8.37
CA GLU A 94 12.21 -3.48 -8.65
C GLU A 94 11.41 -3.32 -7.36
N TYR A 95 10.69 -2.20 -7.27
CA TYR A 95 9.90 -1.82 -6.11
C TYR A 95 8.62 -1.09 -6.51
N ILE A 96 7.61 -1.19 -5.66
CA ILE A 96 6.29 -0.60 -5.89
C ILE A 96 6.38 0.92 -5.83
N THR A 97 5.86 1.57 -6.86
CA THR A 97 5.74 3.03 -6.99
C THR A 97 4.27 3.48 -7.02
N GLY A 98 3.34 2.54 -7.15
CA GLY A 98 1.91 2.84 -7.03
C GLY A 98 1.03 1.60 -7.05
N ILE A 99 -0.22 1.82 -6.64
CA ILE A 99 -1.31 0.86 -6.78
C ILE A 99 -2.54 1.60 -7.30
N SER A 100 -3.31 0.95 -8.16
CA SER A 100 -4.55 1.48 -8.69
C SER A 100 -5.55 0.35 -8.89
N GLY A 101 -6.80 0.70 -9.12
CA GLY A 101 -7.82 -0.31 -9.33
C GLY A 101 -9.22 0.28 -9.34
N GLU A 102 -10.19 -0.63 -9.27
CA GLU A 102 -11.61 -0.33 -9.22
C GLU A 102 -12.27 -1.03 -8.04
N TYR A 103 -13.26 -0.40 -7.43
CA TYR A 103 -14.12 -1.00 -6.39
C TYR A 103 -15.58 -0.65 -6.66
N TYR A 104 -16.51 -1.39 -6.07
CA TYR A 104 -17.93 -1.14 -6.32
C TYR A 104 -18.39 0.22 -5.75
N LYS A 105 -19.00 1.06 -6.59
CA LYS A 105 -19.42 2.43 -6.22
C LYS A 105 -20.61 2.43 -5.25
N TYR A 106 -21.61 1.61 -5.58
CA TYR A 106 -22.91 1.60 -4.89
C TYR A 106 -22.92 0.62 -3.72
N GLU A 107 -23.83 0.82 -2.77
CA GLU A 107 -24.16 -0.23 -1.81
C GLU A 107 -24.71 -1.44 -2.59
N ALA A 108 -24.09 -2.59 -2.43
CA ALA A 108 -24.50 -3.85 -3.05
C ALA A 108 -24.31 -4.98 -2.04
N SER A 109 -24.91 -6.14 -2.32
CA SER A 109 -24.74 -7.32 -1.46
C SER A 109 -23.35 -7.98 -1.56
N ASN A 110 -22.48 -7.48 -2.42
CA ASN A 110 -21.11 -7.97 -2.60
C ASN A 110 -20.16 -6.84 -3.05
N PRO A 111 -20.04 -5.73 -2.32
CA PRO A 111 -19.27 -4.59 -2.78
C PRO A 111 -17.83 -4.72 -2.29
N HIS A 112 -16.93 -5.26 -3.12
CA HIS A 112 -15.53 -5.44 -2.76
C HIS A 112 -14.60 -4.93 -3.87
N ILE A 113 -13.28 -4.97 -3.66
CA ILE A 113 -12.26 -4.56 -4.65
C ILE A 113 -12.44 -5.39 -5.92
N ARG A 114 -12.66 -4.73 -7.05
CA ARG A 114 -12.97 -5.38 -8.33
C ARG A 114 -11.74 -5.61 -9.17
N SER A 115 -10.80 -4.67 -9.15
CA SER A 115 -9.53 -4.87 -9.80
C SER A 115 -8.38 -4.21 -9.06
N LEU A 116 -7.18 -4.75 -9.29
CA LEU A 116 -5.92 -4.19 -8.82
C LEU A 116 -4.90 -4.18 -9.93
N LYS A 117 -4.16 -3.08 -10.03
CA LYS A 117 -2.98 -2.92 -10.86
C LYS A 117 -1.86 -2.37 -9.99
N PHE A 118 -0.70 -3.03 -10.05
CA PHE A 118 0.51 -2.62 -9.34
C PHE A 118 1.45 -1.95 -10.33
N THR A 119 1.98 -0.79 -9.96
CA THR A 119 2.98 -0.07 -10.75
C THR A 119 4.29 -0.10 -9.99
N THR A 120 5.37 -0.48 -10.67
CA THR A 120 6.73 -0.49 -10.14
C THR A 120 7.56 0.60 -10.80
N ASN A 121 8.84 0.71 -10.46
CA ASN A 121 9.78 1.58 -11.18
C ASN A 121 10.13 1.07 -12.58
N THR A 122 9.82 -0.18 -12.91
CA THR A 122 10.23 -0.86 -14.15
C THR A 122 9.06 -1.34 -15.00
N SER A 123 7.90 -1.60 -14.40
CA SER A 123 6.79 -2.28 -15.08
C SER A 123 5.43 -2.00 -14.42
N ASP A 124 4.39 -2.44 -15.12
CA ASP A 124 3.01 -2.43 -14.66
C ASP A 124 2.48 -3.88 -14.67
N TYR A 125 1.81 -4.29 -13.60
CA TYR A 125 1.23 -5.63 -13.44
C TYR A 125 -0.28 -5.53 -13.26
N GLY A 126 -1.03 -6.24 -14.10
CA GLY A 126 -2.49 -6.21 -14.16
C GLY A 126 -3.04 -5.21 -15.20
N PRO A 127 -4.30 -4.76 -15.08
CA PRO A 127 -5.19 -4.99 -13.95
C PRO A 127 -5.63 -6.47 -13.84
N PHE A 128 -5.65 -6.98 -12.62
CA PHE A 128 -6.23 -8.27 -12.25
C PHE A 128 -7.66 -8.06 -11.78
N GLY A 129 -8.55 -9.02 -12.02
CA GLY A 129 -9.98 -8.91 -11.70
C GLY A 129 -10.82 -8.33 -12.83
N THR A 130 -11.79 -7.47 -12.51
CA THR A 130 -12.79 -6.96 -13.48
C THR A 130 -12.95 -5.45 -13.42
N SER A 131 -13.35 -4.86 -14.55
CA SER A 131 -13.71 -3.45 -14.69
C SER A 131 -15.16 -3.31 -15.12
N GLY A 132 -15.80 -2.19 -14.77
CA GLY A 132 -17.22 -2.00 -15.00
C GLY A 132 -17.69 -0.57 -14.80
N SER A 133 -18.77 -0.19 -15.49
CA SER A 133 -19.34 1.17 -15.40
C SER A 133 -19.94 1.50 -14.03
N SER A 134 -20.26 0.49 -13.22
CA SER A 134 -20.75 0.63 -11.85
C SER A 134 -19.62 0.70 -10.82
N TYR A 135 -18.35 0.70 -11.25
CA TYR A 135 -17.19 0.73 -10.35
C TYR A 135 -16.57 2.13 -10.30
N GLU A 136 -15.93 2.43 -9.17
CA GLU A 136 -15.20 3.66 -8.93
C GLU A 136 -13.69 3.38 -8.93
N LYS A 137 -12.93 4.24 -9.61
CA LYS A 137 -11.49 4.11 -9.78
C LYS A 137 -10.74 4.73 -8.61
N PHE A 138 -9.61 4.14 -8.24
CA PHE A 138 -8.67 4.73 -7.31
C PHE A 138 -7.23 4.59 -7.82
N ALA A 139 -6.35 5.46 -7.32
CA ALA A 139 -4.92 5.35 -7.54
C ALA A 139 -4.14 6.01 -6.40
N PHE A 140 -3.17 5.28 -5.85
CA PHE A 140 -2.15 5.80 -4.94
C PHE A 140 -0.81 5.83 -5.67
N LYS A 141 -0.30 7.04 -5.92
CA LYS A 141 1.00 7.28 -6.53
C LYS A 141 2.01 7.59 -5.42
N LEU A 142 3.04 6.76 -5.29
CA LEU A 142 4.01 6.83 -4.18
C LEU A 142 5.33 7.54 -4.56
N GLY A 143 5.40 8.06 -5.80
CA GLY A 143 6.59 8.71 -6.34
C GLY A 143 7.54 7.74 -7.05
N LYS A 144 8.75 8.20 -7.37
CA LYS A 144 9.74 7.45 -8.15
C LYS A 144 10.85 6.81 -7.30
N SER A 145 10.78 6.96 -5.98
CA SER A 145 11.78 6.42 -5.05
C SER A 145 11.20 5.24 -4.28
N PRO A 146 12.04 4.35 -3.71
CA PRO A 146 11.58 3.18 -2.97
C PRO A 146 10.97 3.61 -1.62
N GLN A 147 9.73 4.08 -1.68
CA GLN A 147 9.00 4.68 -0.57
C GLN A 147 7.78 3.85 -0.15
N PHE A 148 7.51 2.74 -0.81
CA PHE A 148 6.46 1.82 -0.39
C PHE A 148 6.84 1.19 0.96
N GLY A 149 5.92 1.21 1.92
CA GLY A 149 6.15 0.77 3.30
C GLY A 149 5.26 -0.37 3.79
N GLY A 150 4.46 -0.97 2.91
CA GLY A 150 3.58 -2.10 3.24
C GLY A 150 2.11 -1.86 2.86
N PHE A 151 1.30 -2.91 2.94
CA PHE A 151 -0.14 -2.87 2.68
C PHE A 151 -0.94 -2.96 3.98
N HIS A 152 -2.18 -2.48 3.95
CA HIS A 152 -3.19 -2.76 4.98
C HIS A 152 -4.55 -2.85 4.33
N GLY A 153 -5.50 -3.46 5.01
CA GLY A 153 -6.84 -3.59 4.45
C GLY A 153 -7.77 -4.44 5.30
N THR A 154 -8.85 -4.86 4.66
CA THR A 154 -9.80 -5.79 5.24
C THR A 154 -10.35 -6.75 4.20
N TYR A 155 -10.86 -7.89 4.66
CA TYR A 155 -11.58 -8.85 3.84
C TYR A 155 -12.74 -9.46 4.61
N ASP A 156 -13.67 -10.10 3.90
CA ASP A 156 -14.66 -11.01 4.49
C ASP A 156 -14.83 -12.23 3.57
N SER A 157 -15.86 -13.05 3.77
CA SER A 157 -16.11 -14.24 2.96
C SER A 157 -16.36 -13.96 1.47
N SER A 158 -16.69 -12.72 1.11
CA SER A 158 -16.98 -12.32 -0.27
C SER A 158 -15.75 -11.88 -1.07
N GLY A 159 -14.67 -11.53 -0.37
CA GLY A 159 -13.40 -11.12 -0.98
C GLY A 159 -12.73 -9.97 -0.24
N LEU A 160 -11.78 -9.32 -0.93
CA LEU A 160 -11.02 -8.20 -0.41
C LEU A 160 -11.86 -6.91 -0.43
N GLN A 161 -12.21 -6.38 0.73
CA GLN A 161 -13.16 -5.26 0.86
C GLN A 161 -12.47 -3.91 0.72
N TYR A 162 -11.38 -3.73 1.47
CA TYR A 162 -10.62 -2.48 1.53
C TYR A 162 -9.13 -2.73 1.36
N ILE A 163 -8.46 -1.81 0.68
CA ILE A 163 -7.00 -1.83 0.51
C ILE A 163 -6.42 -0.43 0.70
N GLY A 164 -5.28 -0.36 1.37
CA GLY A 164 -4.49 0.83 1.58
C GLY A 164 -3.01 0.49 1.61
N VAL A 165 -2.20 1.54 1.65
CA VAL A 165 -0.73 1.41 1.62
C VAL A 165 -0.09 2.27 2.69
N TYR A 166 1.10 1.89 3.10
CA TYR A 166 2.00 2.76 3.84
C TYR A 166 3.03 3.35 2.90
N LEU A 167 3.38 4.62 3.13
CA LEU A 167 4.48 5.31 2.48
C LEU A 167 5.54 5.64 3.53
N GLN A 168 6.77 5.21 3.31
CA GLN A 168 7.95 5.61 4.04
C GLN A 168 8.54 6.88 3.38
N PRO A 169 8.50 8.06 4.03
CA PRO A 169 9.14 9.26 3.53
C PRO A 169 10.64 9.06 3.41
N LYS A 170 11.26 9.78 2.46
CA LYS A 170 12.71 9.87 2.38
C LYS A 170 13.25 10.45 3.68
N THR A 171 14.17 9.73 4.31
CA THR A 171 14.91 10.19 5.49
C THR A 171 16.25 10.82 5.13
N VAL A 172 16.73 10.59 3.90
CA VAL A 172 17.97 11.19 3.39
C VAL A 172 17.73 12.66 3.09
N GLN A 173 18.40 13.54 3.85
CA GLN A 173 18.40 14.97 3.60
C GLN A 173 19.16 15.28 2.30
N PRO A 174 18.76 16.31 1.54
CA PRO A 174 19.58 16.80 0.44
C PRO A 174 20.98 17.12 0.98
N LYS A 175 22.03 16.61 0.33
CA LYS A 175 23.37 17.13 0.57
C LYS A 175 23.37 18.59 0.11
N ILE A 176 23.32 19.52 1.06
CA ILE A 176 23.63 20.92 0.77
C ILE A 176 25.12 20.92 0.51
N ASP A 177 25.51 21.15 -0.74
CA ASP A 177 26.90 21.32 -1.10
C ASP A 177 27.34 22.70 -0.59
N THR A 178 27.88 22.74 0.64
CA THR A 178 28.35 23.97 1.28
C THR A 178 29.72 24.43 0.78
N SER A 179 30.29 23.74 -0.22
CA SER A 179 31.60 24.08 -0.81
C SER A 179 31.66 25.53 -1.31
N ASN A 180 30.54 26.09 -1.80
CA ASN A 180 30.47 27.49 -2.24
C ASN A 180 30.29 28.51 -1.09
N ALA A 181 29.86 28.09 0.10
CA ALA A 181 29.68 28.97 1.25
C ALA A 181 31.02 29.20 1.98
N GLU A 182 31.84 28.15 2.11
CA GLU A 182 33.17 28.24 2.74
C GLU A 182 34.16 29.05 1.88
N GLU A 183 34.06 28.99 0.55
CA GLU A 183 34.88 29.82 -0.34
C GLU A 183 34.53 31.32 -0.21
N MET A 184 33.26 31.66 0.04
CA MET A 184 32.81 33.04 0.21
C MET A 184 33.24 33.62 1.56
N GLU A 185 33.16 32.85 2.64
CA GLU A 185 33.64 33.28 3.96
C GLU A 185 35.16 33.46 4.01
N SER A 186 35.92 32.58 3.34
CA SER A 186 37.39 32.70 3.28
C SER A 186 37.87 33.98 2.54
N LYS A 187 37.09 34.49 1.59
CA LYS A 187 37.39 35.72 0.84
C LYS A 187 37.00 37.00 1.58
N ILE A 188 36.05 36.95 2.52
CA ILE A 188 35.63 38.11 3.33
C ILE A 188 36.62 38.37 4.48
N VAL A 189 37.25 37.32 5.03
CA VAL A 189 38.19 37.45 6.16
C VAL A 189 39.59 37.94 5.72
N LEU A 190 39.90 37.86 4.42
CA LEU A 190 41.18 38.30 3.85
C LEU A 190 41.13 39.68 3.16
N GLY A 191 40.00 40.40 3.24
CA GLY A 191 39.79 41.73 2.67
C GLY A 191 39.99 42.87 3.65
#